data_AF-A0A925K5L4-F1
#
_entry.id   AF-A0A925K5L4-F1
#
_cell.length_a   1.000
_cell.length_b   1.000
_cell.length_c   1.000
_cell.angle_alpha   90.00
_cell.angle_beta   90.00
_cell.angle_gamma   90.00
#
_symmetry.space_group_name_H-M   'P 1'
#
loop_
_entity.id
_entity.type
_entity.pdbx_description
1 polymer ?
#
loop_
_entity_poly.entity_id
_entity_poly.type
_entity_poly.pdbx_seq_one_letter_code
_entity_poly.pdbx_strand_id
1 'polypeptide(L)'
;MCNCGNKREALSSPGSFQLSVPGNLRQPATKMWPDVNFEYTGKTALSVRGTISGKNYRFSRPGDVQLVDYRDASSMTGVPVLKRWK
;
A
#
# COMPACT_ATOMS: atom_id res chain seq x y z
N MET A 1 21.36 -32.20 -29.72
CA MET A 1 20.82 -31.09 -28.92
C MET A 1 19.38 -31.43 -28.51
N CYS A 2 19.08 -31.54 -27.21
CA CYS A 2 17.75 -31.89 -26.71
C CYS A 2 16.90 -30.62 -26.50
N ASN A 3 15.69 -30.61 -27.07
CA ASN A 3 14.75 -29.48 -27.02
C ASN A 3 13.61 -29.84 -26.03
N CYS A 4 13.81 -29.58 -24.73
CA CYS A 4 12.90 -30.01 -23.66
C CYS A 4 12.00 -28.89 -23.09
N GLY A 5 11.71 -27.83 -23.86
CA GLY A 5 11.01 -26.63 -23.35
C GLY A 5 9.50 -26.50 -23.60
N ASN A 6 8.93 -27.22 -24.58
CA ASN A 6 7.63 -26.81 -25.16
C ASN A 6 6.37 -27.25 -24.39
N LYS A 7 6.49 -27.93 -23.24
CA LYS A 7 5.32 -28.40 -22.47
C LYS A 7 4.70 -27.37 -21.52
N ARG A 8 5.31 -26.18 -21.35
CA ARG A 8 4.73 -25.12 -20.49
C ARG A 8 3.57 -24.38 -21.13
N GLU A 9 3.54 -24.26 -22.45
CA GLU A 9 2.52 -23.46 -23.15
C GLU A 9 1.13 -24.11 -23.10
N ALA A 10 1.05 -25.44 -23.01
CA ALA A 10 -0.21 -26.18 -22.90
C ALA A 10 -0.90 -26.04 -21.52
N LEU A 11 -0.19 -25.60 -20.48
CA LEU A 11 -0.75 -25.36 -19.14
C LEU A 11 -1.13 -23.90 -18.90
N SER A 12 -0.69 -22.99 -19.77
CA SER A 12 -1.12 -21.60 -19.78
C SER A 12 -2.49 -21.51 -20.44
N SER A 13 -3.53 -22.00 -19.77
CA SER A 13 -4.88 -21.55 -20.07
C SER A 13 -5.02 -20.12 -19.56
N PRO A 14 -5.22 -19.09 -20.42
CA PRO A 14 -5.81 -17.84 -19.99
C PRO A 14 -7.29 -18.12 -19.66
N GLY A 15 -7.53 -18.87 -18.60
CA GLY A 15 -8.83 -18.96 -17.97
C GLY A 15 -9.06 -17.64 -17.27
N SER A 16 -9.59 -16.66 -18.00
CA SER A 16 -10.24 -15.51 -17.41
C SER A 16 -11.46 -16.01 -16.66
N PHE A 17 -11.25 -16.50 -15.44
CA PHE A 17 -12.29 -16.59 -14.43
C PHE A 17 -12.64 -15.15 -14.05
N GLN A 18 -13.43 -14.49 -14.90
CA GLN A 18 -14.19 -13.33 -14.49
C GLN A 18 -15.23 -13.85 -13.50
N LEU A 19 -14.89 -13.82 -12.21
CA LEU A 19 -15.91 -13.68 -11.19
C LEU A 19 -16.64 -12.38 -11.53
N SER A 20 -17.81 -12.51 -12.15
CA SER A 20 -18.82 -11.46 -12.20
C SER A 20 -19.31 -11.25 -10.77
N VAL A 21 -18.51 -10.56 -9.96
CA VAL A 21 -19.02 -9.87 -8.78
C VAL A 21 -19.94 -8.79 -9.35
N PRO A 22 -21.28 -8.88 -9.18
CA PRO A 22 -22.12 -7.75 -9.50
C PRO A 22 -21.56 -6.60 -8.69
N GLY A 23 -21.16 -5.54 -9.39
CA GLY A 23 -20.41 -4.42 -8.84
C GLY A 23 -21.17 -3.76 -7.70
N ASN A 24 -21.05 -4.33 -6.51
CA ASN A 24 -21.08 -3.57 -5.30
C ASN A 24 -19.78 -2.78 -5.37
N LEU A 25 -19.85 -1.60 -5.99
CA LEU A 25 -18.89 -0.54 -5.74
C LEU A 25 -18.74 -0.57 -4.24
N ARG A 26 -17.61 -1.09 -3.74
CA ARG A 26 -17.30 -1.06 -2.32
C ARG A 26 -17.27 0.41 -2.01
N GLN A 27 -18.43 0.95 -1.61
CA GLN A 27 -18.54 2.29 -1.11
C GLN A 27 -17.49 2.30 -0.02
N PRO A 28 -16.44 3.13 -0.15
CA PRO A 28 -15.44 3.21 0.90
C PRO A 28 -16.25 3.49 2.15
N ALA A 29 -16.25 2.53 3.08
CA ALA A 29 -16.96 2.67 4.34
C ALA A 29 -16.64 4.07 4.83
N THR A 30 -17.66 4.90 5.04
CA THR A 30 -17.50 6.31 5.34
C THR A 30 -16.56 6.40 6.53
N LYS A 31 -15.32 6.81 6.26
CA LYS A 31 -14.30 6.84 7.30
C LYS A 31 -14.77 7.83 8.33
N MET A 32 -14.89 7.37 9.57
CA MET A 32 -15.34 8.22 10.66
C MET A 32 -14.43 9.45 10.80
N TRP A 33 -13.12 9.26 10.60
CA TRP A 33 -12.10 10.31 10.74
C TRP A 33 -11.24 10.47 9.47
N PRO A 34 -10.81 11.72 9.16
CA PRO A 34 -9.98 11.99 8.00
C PRO A 34 -8.56 11.44 8.17
N ASP A 35 -7.94 11.13 7.05
CA ASP A 35 -6.54 10.72 7.00
C ASP A 35 -5.60 11.86 7.40
N VAL A 36 -4.41 11.52 7.89
CA VAL A 36 -3.48 12.45 8.52
C VAL A 36 -2.19 12.53 7.71
N ASN A 37 -1.71 13.73 7.44
CA ASN A 37 -0.44 13.94 6.75
C ASN A 37 0.75 13.75 7.70
N PHE A 38 1.76 13.03 7.23
CA PHE A 38 3.05 12.91 7.89
C PHE A 38 4.16 13.34 6.95
N GLU A 39 5.06 14.17 7.43
CA GLU A 39 6.30 14.55 6.79
C GLU A 39 7.44 13.66 7.27
N TYR A 40 8.27 13.19 6.36
CA TYR A 40 9.49 12.50 6.68
C TYR A 40 10.66 13.48 6.85
N THR A 41 11.26 13.50 8.03
CA THR A 41 12.33 14.43 8.44
C THR A 41 13.70 13.76 8.53
N GLY A 42 13.82 12.51 8.10
CA GLY A 42 15.09 11.78 8.10
C GLY A 42 16.01 12.17 6.95
N LYS A 43 17.06 11.38 6.71
CA LYS A 43 18.11 11.67 5.71
C LYS A 43 18.05 10.82 4.45
N THR A 44 17.23 9.76 4.43
CA THR A 44 17.21 8.74 3.37
C THR A 44 15.78 8.49 2.88
N ALA A 45 15.52 7.40 2.15
CA ALA A 45 14.15 6.92 1.97
C ALA A 45 13.70 6.11 3.19
N LEU A 46 12.39 6.06 3.44
CA LEU A 46 11.77 5.25 4.49
C LEU A 46 10.52 4.55 3.95
N SER A 47 10.31 3.29 4.30
CA SER A 47 9.04 2.60 4.07
C SER A 47 8.50 2.09 5.39
N VAL A 48 7.24 2.39 5.70
CA VAL A 48 6.58 1.97 6.94
C VAL A 48 5.27 1.29 6.60
N ARG A 49 5.05 0.12 7.18
CA ARG A 49 3.78 -0.59 7.09
C ARG A 49 2.84 -0.10 8.19
N GLY A 50 1.64 0.32 7.82
CA GLY A 50 0.56 0.64 8.75
C GLY A 50 0.16 -0.60 9.55
N THR A 51 0.05 -0.46 10.86
CA THR A 51 -0.23 -1.58 11.78
C THR A 51 -1.69 -2.05 11.72
N ILE A 52 -2.63 -1.15 11.46
CA ILE A 52 -4.07 -1.41 11.40
C ILE A 52 -4.53 -1.57 9.95
N SER A 53 -4.16 -0.65 9.06
CA SER A 53 -4.61 -0.73 7.66
C SER A 53 -3.80 -1.73 6.82
N GLY A 54 -2.59 -2.09 7.26
CA GLY A 54 -1.66 -2.92 6.50
C GLY A 54 -1.03 -2.23 5.28
N LYS A 55 -1.38 -0.96 5.00
CA LYS A 55 -0.85 -0.19 3.87
C LYS A 55 0.65 0.05 4.01
N ASN A 56 1.38 0.04 2.90
CA ASN A 56 2.79 0.42 2.89
C ASN A 56 2.93 1.90 2.48
N TYR A 57 3.48 2.70 3.38
CA TYR A 57 3.74 4.12 3.18
C TYR A 57 5.21 4.31 2.86
N ARG A 58 5.51 4.82 1.66
CA ARG A 58 6.88 5.04 1.21
C ARG A 58 7.17 6.53 1.12
N PHE A 59 8.15 6.98 1.89
CA PHE A 59 8.74 8.31 1.83
C PHE A 59 10.02 8.22 1.00
N SER A 60 10.05 8.95 -0.10
CA SER A 60 11.12 8.87 -1.10
C SER A 60 12.35 9.71 -0.73
N ARG A 61 12.16 10.79 0.03
CA ARG A 61 13.18 11.79 0.34
C ARG A 61 12.87 12.57 1.62
N PRO A 62 13.85 13.27 2.21
CA PRO A 62 13.61 14.25 3.28
C PRO A 62 12.61 15.32 2.82
N GLY A 63 11.66 15.67 3.69
CA GLY A 63 10.55 16.61 3.42
C GLY A 63 9.39 16.00 2.64
N ASP A 64 9.44 14.71 2.30
CA ASP A 64 8.32 14.05 1.60
C ASP A 64 7.12 13.90 2.53
N VAL A 65 5.93 14.24 2.04
CA VAL A 65 4.69 14.24 2.83
C VAL A 65 3.77 13.16 2.30
N GLN A 66 3.34 12.26 3.18
CA GLN A 66 2.45 11.17 2.81
C GLN A 66 1.16 11.17 3.64
N LEU A 67 0.05 10.91 2.95
CA LEU A 67 -1.26 10.77 3.57
C LEU A 67 -1.39 9.37 4.21
N VAL A 68 -1.49 9.34 5.54
CA VAL A 68 -1.56 8.13 6.35
C VAL A 68 -2.98 7.91 6.86
N ASP A 69 -3.41 6.65 6.93
CA ASP A 69 -4.70 6.30 7.52
C ASP A 69 -4.75 6.75 8.98
N TYR A 70 -5.83 7.41 9.40
CA TYR A 70 -5.95 7.85 10.79
C TYR A 70 -5.62 6.73 11.80
N ARG A 71 -6.08 5.51 11.51
CA ARG A 71 -5.92 4.36 12.42
C ARG A 71 -4.45 3.96 12.61
N ASP A 72 -3.59 4.31 11.66
CA ASP A 72 -2.14 4.07 11.71
C ASP A 72 -1.36 5.28 12.24
N ALA A 73 -2.01 6.42 12.47
CA ALA A 73 -1.35 7.65 12.87
C ALA A 73 -0.65 7.55 14.24
N SER A 74 -1.19 6.76 15.17
CA SER A 74 -0.56 6.50 16.47
C SER A 74 0.80 5.81 16.31
N SER A 75 0.85 4.74 15.51
CA SER A 75 2.07 4.01 15.18
C SER A 75 3.09 4.89 14.44
N MET A 76 2.64 5.75 13.51
CA MET A 76 3.53 6.69 12.82
C MET A 76 4.12 7.76 13.75
N THR A 77 3.39 8.16 14.80
CA THR A 77 3.87 9.14 15.79
C THR A 77 5.01 8.57 16.65
N GLY A 78 5.11 7.24 16.78
CA GLY A 78 6.23 6.57 17.45
C GLY A 78 7.51 6.51 16.61
N VAL A 79 7.47 6.86 15.33
CA VAL A 79 8.65 6.86 14.45
C VAL A 79 9.40 8.19 14.60
N PRO A 80 10.65 8.20 15.10
CA PRO A 80 11.35 9.45 15.46
C PRO A 80 11.56 10.44 14.30
N VAL A 81 11.62 9.92 13.07
CA VAL A 81 11.86 10.69 11.85
C VAL A 81 10.58 11.08 11.11
N LEU A 82 9.40 10.76 11.67
CA LEU A 82 8.12 11.18 11.12
C LEU A 82 7.52 12.28 11.98
N LYS A 83 7.08 13.35 11.32
CA LYS A 83 6.40 14.47 11.95
C LYS A 83 5.00 14.59 11.39
N ARG A 84 4.02 14.76 12.27
CA ARG A 84 2.66 15.08 11.81
C ARG A 84 2.67 16.46 11.15
N TRP A 85 2.29 16.51 9.88
CA TRP A 85 2.16 17.74 9.12
C TRP A 85 0.76 18.32 9.36
N LYS A 86 0.69 19.60 9.72
CA LYS A 86 -0.55 20.30 10.06
C LYS A 86 -1.02 21.14 8.89
#